data_AF-A0A4Y7PXR9-F1
#
_entry.id   AF-A0A4Y7PXR9-F1
#
_cell.length_a   1.000
_cell.length_b   1.000
_cell.length_c   1.000
_cell.angle_alpha   90.00
_cell.angle_beta   90.00
_cell.angle_gamma   90.00
#
_symmetry.space_group_name_H-M   'P 1'
#
loop_
_entity.id
_entity.type
_entity.pdbx_description
1 polymer ?
#
loop_
_entity_poly.entity_id
_entity_poly.type
_entity_poly.pdbx_seq_one_letter_code
_entity_poly.pdbx_strand_id
1 'polypeptide(L)'
;MTILAEYMSILLLALLGAGIVPPLEEFEGSTRRTPDILSVHKDPFFLSSSSRLNLFRLTETPLHIGFGGAKHDIRKIQVSPTEERTVPLAELLQFLTLGPSVTSVTIAVQETSVSMLPHYIPHMIQLSNLRTISFIMYSATDPYALVDRLLLPALRYLC
;
A
#
# COMPACT_ATOMS: atom_id res chain seq x y z
N MET A 1 17.31 -7.05 19.60
CA MET A 1 16.37 -8.03 19.01
C MET A 1 15.90 -7.62 17.60
N THR A 2 16.67 -6.83 16.85
CA THR A 2 16.19 -6.11 15.65
C THR A 2 16.61 -6.73 14.31
N ILE A 3 17.80 -7.33 14.23
CA ILE A 3 18.37 -7.81 12.96
C ILE A 3 17.61 -9.04 12.40
N LEU A 4 17.19 -9.97 13.27
CA LEU A 4 16.47 -11.17 12.83
C LEU A 4 15.08 -10.84 12.29
N ALA A 5 14.38 -9.88 12.88
CA ALA A 5 13.07 -9.43 12.40
C ALA A 5 13.18 -8.75 11.04
N GLU A 6 14.17 -7.87 10.86
CA GLU A 6 14.46 -7.21 9.58
C GLU A 6 14.81 -8.24 8.50
N TYR A 7 15.68 -9.22 8.82
CA TYR A 7 16.06 -10.28 7.89
C TYR A 7 14.88 -11.18 7.49
N MET A 8 14.01 -11.51 8.44
CA MET A 8 12.78 -12.28 8.16
C MET A 8 11.79 -11.48 7.32
N SER A 9 11.63 -10.17 7.56
CA SER A 9 10.84 -9.30 6.69
C SER A 9 11.41 -9.27 5.27
N ILE A 10 12.73 -9.13 5.10
CA ILE A 10 13.39 -9.14 3.79
C ILE A 10 13.20 -10.48 3.09
N LEU A 11 13.39 -11.61 3.79
CA LEU A 11 13.16 -12.94 3.24
C LEU A 11 11.70 -13.16 2.83
N LEU A 12 10.75 -12.73 3.67
CA LEU A 12 9.32 -12.82 3.34
C LEU A 12 9.00 -11.96 2.11
N LEU A 13 9.52 -10.74 2.04
CA LEU A 13 9.35 -9.87 0.88
C LEU A 13 9.96 -10.47 -0.40
N ALA A 14 11.14 -11.08 -0.31
CA ALA A 14 11.78 -11.77 -1.41
C ALA A 14 10.99 -13.00 -1.87
N LEU A 15 10.48 -13.80 -0.93
CA LEU A 15 9.62 -14.96 -1.22
C LEU A 15 8.32 -14.54 -1.90
N LEU A 16 7.70 -13.48 -1.38
CA LEU A 16 6.47 -12.95 -1.95
C LEU A 16 6.72 -12.37 -3.37
N GLY A 17 7.86 -11.71 -3.58
CA GLY A 17 8.31 -11.25 -4.91
C GLY A 17 8.59 -12.40 -5.89
N ALA A 18 9.06 -13.55 -5.40
CA ALA A 18 9.26 -14.77 -6.18
C ALA A 18 7.96 -15.55 -6.46
N GLY A 19 6.80 -15.07 -5.99
CA GLY A 19 5.51 -15.75 -6.12
C GLY A 19 5.37 -16.99 -5.21
N ILE A 20 6.32 -17.21 -4.30
CA ILE A 20 6.25 -18.27 -3.29
C ILE A 20 5.58 -17.68 -2.07
N VAL A 21 4.25 -17.75 -2.04
CA VAL A 21 3.48 -17.06 -1.00
C VAL A 21 3.00 -18.03 0.06
N PRO A 22 3.53 -17.97 1.29
CA PRO A 22 2.93 -18.67 2.40
C PRO A 22 1.49 -18.14 2.61
N PRO A 23 0.57 -18.95 3.15
CA PRO A 23 -0.81 -18.53 3.42
C PRO A 23 -0.86 -17.53 4.59
N LEU A 24 -0.30 -16.33 4.38
CA LEU A 24 -0.22 -15.26 5.37
C LEU A 24 -1.58 -14.61 5.50
N GLU A 25 -2.09 -14.59 6.72
CA GLU A 25 -3.28 -13.80 7.09
C GLU A 25 -2.88 -12.40 7.52
N GLU A 26 -1.73 -12.26 8.16
CA GLU A 26 -1.20 -11.00 8.64
C GLU A 26 0.28 -10.90 8.28
N PHE A 27 0.68 -9.74 7.77
CA PHE A 27 2.07 -9.38 7.54
C PHE A 27 2.35 -8.05 8.23
N GLU A 28 3.34 -8.05 9.10
CA GLU A 28 3.87 -6.86 9.73
C GLU A 28 5.38 -6.84 9.56
N GLY A 29 5.90 -5.75 9.01
CA GLY A 29 7.31 -5.56 8.79
C GLY A 29 7.74 -4.13 9.05
N SER A 30 8.97 -3.99 9.52
CA SER A 30 9.67 -2.72 9.56
C SER A 30 11.11 -2.96 9.15
N THR A 31 11.63 -2.18 8.20
CA THR A 31 13.07 -2.21 7.91
C THR A 31 13.65 -0.83 8.19
N ARG A 32 14.70 -0.78 9.00
CA ARG A 32 15.47 0.46 9.16
C ARG A 32 16.49 0.57 8.05
N ARG A 33 16.78 1.81 7.64
CA ARG A 33 17.77 2.19 6.61
C ARG A 33 19.01 1.29 6.67
N THR A 34 19.03 0.26 5.84
CA THR A 34 20.22 -0.46 5.43
C THR A 34 20.47 -0.04 3.98
N PRO A 35 21.32 0.97 3.75
CA PRO A 35 21.46 1.63 2.46
C PRO A 35 21.81 0.68 1.31
N ASP A 36 22.43 -0.47 1.60
CA ASP A 36 22.95 -1.35 0.55
C ASP A 36 22.01 -2.50 0.13
N ILE A 37 21.13 -3.00 1.00
CA ILE A 37 20.38 -4.25 0.71
C ILE A 37 19.11 -3.97 -0.11
N LEU A 38 18.50 -2.78 0.06
CA LEU A 38 17.20 -2.45 -0.55
C LEU A 38 17.32 -1.75 -1.91
N SER A 39 18.55 -1.42 -2.34
CA SER A 39 18.83 -0.95 -3.71
C SER A 39 18.56 -2.03 -4.78
N VAL A 40 18.37 -3.29 -4.35
CA VAL A 40 18.25 -4.48 -5.20
C VAL A 40 16.82 -4.71 -5.71
N HIS A 41 15.78 -4.26 -5.00
CA HIS A 41 14.40 -4.45 -5.43
C HIS A 41 13.86 -3.20 -6.12
N LYS A 42 14.21 -3.05 -7.41
CA LYS A 42 13.54 -2.08 -8.30
C LYS A 42 12.12 -2.52 -8.66
N ASP A 43 11.85 -3.82 -8.60
CA ASP A 43 10.56 -4.36 -8.98
C ASP A 43 9.53 -4.21 -7.86
N PRO A 44 8.30 -3.80 -8.18
CA PRO A 44 7.24 -3.66 -7.20
C PRO A 44 6.91 -5.02 -6.58
N PHE A 45 6.74 -5.01 -5.27
CA PHE A 45 6.22 -6.16 -4.56
C PHE A 45 4.70 -6.28 -4.74
N PHE A 46 4.18 -7.41 -5.27
CA PHE A 46 2.76 -7.60 -5.56
C PHE A 46 1.97 -8.28 -4.44
N LEU A 47 1.01 -7.56 -3.82
CA LEU A 47 0.13 -8.11 -2.78
C LEU A 47 -0.87 -9.16 -3.29
N SER A 48 -1.18 -9.15 -4.59
CA SER A 48 -2.12 -10.08 -5.23
C SER A 48 -1.75 -11.55 -5.05
N SER A 49 -0.50 -11.85 -4.74
CA SER A 49 -0.01 -13.21 -4.57
C SER A 49 -0.43 -13.83 -3.22
N SER A 50 -0.92 -13.02 -2.26
CA SER A 50 -1.36 -13.49 -0.93
C SER A 50 -2.87 -13.37 -0.75
N SER A 51 -3.64 -14.34 -1.27
CA SER A 51 -5.10 -14.32 -1.27
C SER A 51 -5.75 -14.35 0.13
N ARG A 52 -5.01 -14.77 1.16
CA ARG A 52 -5.49 -14.81 2.55
C ARG A 52 -5.12 -13.57 3.36
N LEU A 53 -4.34 -12.65 2.78
CA LEU A 53 -3.82 -11.51 3.51
C LEU A 53 -4.95 -10.56 3.90
N ASN A 54 -5.14 -10.41 5.19
CA ASN A 54 -6.18 -9.58 5.80
C ASN A 54 -5.58 -8.28 6.35
N LEU A 55 -4.38 -8.36 6.93
CA LEU A 55 -3.62 -7.24 7.46
C LEU A 55 -2.27 -7.15 6.76
N PHE A 56 -1.97 -5.99 6.19
CA PHE A 56 -0.65 -5.65 5.67
C PHE A 56 -0.15 -4.38 6.34
N ARG A 57 0.93 -4.49 7.12
CA ARG A 57 1.60 -3.37 7.77
C ARG A 57 3.08 -3.35 7.40
N LEU A 58 3.52 -2.21 6.87
CA LEU A 58 4.90 -1.94 6.54
C LEU A 58 5.27 -0.53 7.00
N THR A 59 6.30 -0.41 7.83
CA THR A 59 6.75 0.88 8.39
C THR A 59 8.24 1.08 8.18
N GLU A 60 8.67 2.33 7.94
CA GLU A 60 10.07 2.72 7.74
C GLU A 60 10.77 2.06 6.52
N THR A 61 10.05 1.29 5.71
CA THR A 61 10.64 0.47 4.65
C THR A 61 10.63 1.18 3.30
N PRO A 62 11.78 1.30 2.61
CA PRO A 62 11.86 1.88 1.26
C PRO A 62 11.46 0.86 0.17
N LEU A 63 10.21 0.39 0.17
CA LEU A 63 9.71 -0.56 -0.83
C LEU A 63 8.66 0.07 -1.74
N HIS A 64 8.79 -0.20 -3.03
CA HIS A 64 7.73 0.02 -4.00
C HIS A 64 6.71 -1.12 -3.89
N ILE A 65 5.49 -0.81 -3.47
CA ILE A 65 4.41 -1.80 -3.34
C ILE A 65 3.52 -1.70 -4.56
N GLY A 66 3.50 -2.77 -5.35
CA GLY A 66 2.50 -2.98 -6.38
C GLY A 66 1.28 -3.68 -5.80
N PHE A 67 0.09 -3.24 -6.16
CA PHE A 67 -1.13 -3.91 -5.70
C PHE A 67 -1.56 -5.04 -6.61
N GLY A 68 -1.00 -5.10 -7.83
CA GLY A 68 -1.34 -6.09 -8.84
C GLY A 68 -2.72 -5.80 -9.42
N GLY A 69 -2.98 -6.17 -10.66
CA GLY A 69 -4.27 -5.92 -11.32
C GLY A 69 -5.43 -6.81 -10.83
N ALA A 70 -5.27 -7.51 -9.71
CA ALA A 70 -6.22 -8.49 -9.19
C ALA A 70 -6.95 -7.98 -7.94
N LYS A 71 -8.17 -8.48 -7.73
CA LYS A 71 -8.93 -8.20 -6.50
C LYS A 71 -8.20 -8.78 -5.29
N HIS A 72 -8.26 -8.06 -4.18
CA HIS A 72 -7.67 -8.49 -2.91
C HIS A 72 -8.68 -8.35 -1.77
N ASP A 73 -8.54 -9.24 -0.78
CA ASP A 73 -9.41 -9.31 0.41
C ASP A 73 -8.79 -8.61 1.63
N ILE A 74 -7.79 -7.76 1.40
CA ILE A 74 -7.09 -7.02 2.45
C ILE A 74 -8.08 -6.07 3.13
N ARG A 75 -8.25 -6.22 4.44
CA ARG A 75 -9.14 -5.34 5.22
C ARG A 75 -8.39 -4.19 5.86
N LYS A 76 -7.11 -4.36 6.16
CA LYS A 76 -6.29 -3.34 6.81
C LYS A 76 -4.97 -3.19 6.09
N ILE A 77 -4.69 -1.97 5.65
CA ILE A 77 -3.40 -1.61 5.08
C ILE A 77 -2.80 -0.44 5.85
N GLN A 78 -1.55 -0.59 6.24
CA GLN A 78 -0.75 0.45 6.87
C GLN A 78 0.62 0.48 6.23
N VAL A 79 0.88 1.47 5.38
CA VAL A 79 2.14 1.66 4.66
C VAL A 79 2.66 3.04 5.01
N SER A 80 3.68 3.09 5.85
CA SER A 80 4.36 4.32 6.25
C SER A 80 5.83 4.20 5.84
N PRO A 81 6.14 4.37 4.54
CA PRO A 81 7.49 4.29 4.04
C PRO A 81 8.31 5.53 4.46
N THR A 82 9.62 5.43 4.31
CA THR A 82 10.52 6.59 4.42
C THR A 82 10.25 7.60 3.30
N GLU A 83 10.69 8.84 3.51
CA GLU A 83 10.50 9.98 2.58
C GLU A 83 10.93 9.68 1.12
N GLU A 84 11.80 8.69 0.93
CA GLU A 84 12.41 8.35 -0.37
C GLU A 84 11.56 7.38 -1.23
N ARG A 85 10.54 6.69 -0.67
CA ARG A 85 9.81 5.61 -1.36
C ARG A 85 8.32 5.54 -0.97
N THR A 86 7.58 6.52 -1.39
CA THR A 86 6.12 6.65 -1.20
C THR A 86 5.28 5.90 -2.22
N VAL A 87 4.00 5.69 -1.91
CA VAL A 87 3.06 5.07 -2.85
C VAL A 87 2.54 6.13 -3.83
N PRO A 88 2.68 5.94 -5.16
CA PRO A 88 2.06 6.81 -6.16
C PRO A 88 0.55 6.87 -6.01
N LEU A 89 -0.05 8.05 -6.22
CA LEU A 89 -1.51 8.22 -6.14
C LEU A 89 -2.27 7.25 -7.07
N ALA A 90 -1.76 7.03 -8.29
CA ALA A 90 -2.36 6.10 -9.25
C ALA A 90 -2.43 4.66 -8.71
N GLU A 91 -1.36 4.18 -8.07
CA GLU A 91 -1.29 2.84 -7.50
C GLU A 91 -2.20 2.70 -6.29
N LEU A 92 -2.28 3.75 -5.45
CA LEU A 92 -3.24 3.80 -4.35
C LEU A 92 -4.69 3.72 -4.87
N LEU A 93 -5.06 4.51 -5.87
CA LEU A 93 -6.41 4.49 -6.43
C LEU A 93 -6.72 3.13 -7.07
N GLN A 94 -5.74 2.50 -7.73
CA GLN A 94 -5.87 1.14 -8.24
C GLN A 94 -6.12 0.14 -7.09
N PHE A 95 -5.35 0.20 -6.00
CA PHE A 95 -5.57 -0.62 -4.82
C PHE A 95 -6.98 -0.50 -4.27
N LEU A 96 -7.45 0.73 -4.08
CA LEU A 96 -8.78 1.00 -3.55
C LEU A 96 -9.87 0.49 -4.49
N THR A 97 -9.68 0.61 -5.80
CA THR A 97 -10.59 0.05 -6.81
C THR A 97 -10.66 -1.47 -6.74
N LEU A 98 -9.52 -2.14 -6.52
CA LEU A 98 -9.42 -3.59 -6.46
C LEU A 98 -9.70 -4.18 -5.07
N GLY A 99 -9.88 -3.32 -4.06
CA GLY A 99 -9.97 -3.67 -2.65
C GLY A 99 -11.28 -3.32 -1.97
N PRO A 100 -12.44 -3.83 -2.43
CA PRO A 100 -13.74 -3.44 -1.87
C PRO A 100 -13.93 -3.86 -0.40
N SER A 101 -13.13 -4.82 0.08
CA SER A 101 -13.14 -5.34 1.45
C SER A 101 -12.37 -4.46 2.44
N VAL A 102 -11.68 -3.42 1.98
CA VAL A 102 -10.84 -2.58 2.84
C VAL A 102 -11.68 -1.81 3.87
N THR A 103 -11.22 -1.85 5.12
CA THR A 103 -11.88 -1.21 6.27
C THR A 103 -11.02 -0.13 6.91
N SER A 104 -9.70 -0.21 6.77
CA SER A 104 -8.75 0.75 7.32
C SER A 104 -7.58 0.94 6.36
N VAL A 105 -7.27 2.19 6.04
CA VAL A 105 -6.15 2.58 5.19
C VAL A 105 -5.31 3.63 5.91
N THR A 106 -4.02 3.38 6.03
CA THR A 106 -3.03 4.37 6.46
C THR A 106 -1.88 4.32 5.47
N ILE A 107 -1.75 5.29 4.57
CA ILE A 107 -0.76 5.23 3.50
C ILE A 107 -0.07 6.58 3.36
N ALA A 108 1.26 6.58 3.22
CA ALA A 108 1.97 7.77 2.77
C ALA A 108 1.97 7.87 1.25
N VAL A 109 1.46 8.99 0.76
CA VAL A 109 1.22 9.24 -0.66
C VAL A 109 2.17 10.34 -1.13
N GLN A 110 2.74 10.15 -2.31
CA GLN A 110 3.45 11.20 -3.02
C GLN A 110 2.70 11.54 -4.30
N GLU A 111 2.76 12.82 -4.63
CA GLU A 111 2.21 13.35 -5.85
C GLU A 111 2.81 12.66 -7.07
N THR A 112 1.93 12.03 -7.85
CA THR A 112 2.13 11.88 -9.28
C THR A 112 1.20 12.88 -9.95
N SER A 113 1.73 13.69 -10.88
CA SER A 113 0.96 14.66 -11.65
C SER A 113 -0.39 14.08 -12.09
N VAL A 114 -1.48 14.71 -11.63
CA VAL A 114 -2.87 14.24 -11.82
C VAL A 114 -3.23 14.10 -13.31
N SER A 115 -2.49 14.79 -14.19
CA SER A 115 -2.68 14.81 -15.64
C SER A 115 -2.51 13.46 -16.34
N MET A 116 -2.03 12.40 -15.66
CA MET A 116 -1.84 11.08 -16.27
C MET A 116 -2.37 9.91 -15.43
N LEU A 117 -3.51 10.07 -14.74
CA LEU A 117 -4.15 8.90 -14.14
C LEU A 117 -4.57 7.90 -15.23
N PRO A 118 -4.22 6.61 -15.10
CA PRO A 118 -4.56 5.61 -16.11
C PRO A 118 -6.07 5.50 -16.35
N HIS A 119 -6.46 5.30 -17.61
CA HIS A 119 -7.86 5.19 -18.05
C HIS A 119 -8.65 4.05 -17.37
N TYR A 120 -7.98 3.07 -16.79
CA TYR A 120 -8.63 1.96 -16.08
C TYR A 120 -9.09 2.35 -14.66
N ILE A 121 -8.65 3.50 -14.12
CA ILE A 121 -9.09 3.97 -12.80
C ILE A 121 -10.42 4.67 -12.98
N PRO A 122 -11.51 4.21 -12.32
CA PRO A 122 -12.80 4.82 -12.45
C PRO A 122 -12.80 6.26 -11.91
N HIS A 123 -13.70 7.09 -12.44
CA HIS A 123 -13.89 8.47 -11.96
C HIS A 123 -14.28 8.52 -10.48
N MET A 124 -15.05 7.53 -10.03
CA MET A 124 -15.50 7.41 -8.64
C MET A 124 -15.27 5.99 -8.15
N ILE A 125 -14.64 5.87 -6.98
CA ILE A 125 -14.34 4.63 -6.27
C ILE A 125 -15.19 4.63 -5.01
N GLN A 126 -16.16 3.71 -4.96
CA GLN A 126 -16.99 3.53 -3.78
C GLN A 126 -16.38 2.49 -2.84
N LEU A 127 -16.08 2.91 -1.61
CA LEU A 127 -15.54 2.04 -0.57
C LEU A 127 -16.56 1.88 0.57
N SER A 128 -17.55 1.02 0.34
CA SER A 128 -18.68 0.81 1.26
C SER A 128 -18.28 0.31 2.65
N ASN A 129 -17.09 -0.26 2.79
CA ASN A 129 -16.60 -0.83 4.04
C ASN A 129 -15.51 0.01 4.73
N LEU A 130 -14.99 1.05 4.07
CA LEU A 130 -13.88 1.84 4.60
C LEU A 130 -14.37 2.71 5.76
N ARG A 131 -13.80 2.50 6.94
CA ARG A 131 -14.17 3.20 8.19
C ARG A 131 -13.09 4.16 8.66
N THR A 132 -11.84 3.85 8.38
CA THR A 132 -10.68 4.66 8.80
C THR A 132 -9.81 4.94 7.61
N ILE A 133 -9.48 6.21 7.41
CA ILE A 133 -8.56 6.64 6.37
C ILE A 133 -7.55 7.61 6.99
N SER A 134 -6.27 7.40 6.69
CA SER A 134 -5.22 8.33 7.03
C SER A 134 -4.20 8.43 5.92
N PHE A 135 -3.92 9.65 5.50
CA PHE A 135 -2.98 9.92 4.42
C PHE A 135 -1.84 10.77 4.94
N ILE A 136 -0.63 10.22 4.88
CA ILE A 136 0.58 10.99 5.14
C ILE A 136 0.99 11.60 3.80
N MET A 137 0.62 12.86 3.57
CA MET A 137 0.94 13.56 2.34
C MET A 137 2.25 14.31 2.47
N TYR A 138 3.18 14.06 1.57
CA TYR A 138 4.41 14.85 1.47
C TYR A 138 4.19 16.07 0.57
N SER A 139 5.00 17.12 0.79
CA SER A 139 4.87 18.43 0.15
C SER A 139 4.69 18.30 -1.36
N ALA A 140 3.68 19.00 -1.89
CA ALA A 140 3.19 19.04 -3.28
C ALA A 140 1.97 18.15 -3.61
N THR A 141 1.59 17.18 -2.78
CA THR A 141 0.39 16.37 -3.08
C THR A 141 -0.91 17.18 -2.98
N ASP A 142 -1.69 17.23 -4.06
CA ASP A 142 -3.05 17.79 -4.04
C ASP A 142 -4.03 16.78 -3.37
N PRO A 143 -4.53 17.06 -2.15
CA PRO A 143 -5.47 16.17 -1.48
C PRO A 143 -6.81 16.06 -2.22
N TYR A 144 -7.23 17.09 -2.96
CA TYR A 144 -8.53 17.11 -3.63
C TYR A 144 -8.61 16.04 -4.71
N ALA A 145 -7.53 15.79 -5.43
CA ALA A 145 -7.46 14.75 -6.46
C ALA A 145 -7.80 13.34 -5.94
N LEU A 146 -7.50 13.05 -4.68
CA LEU A 146 -7.85 11.80 -4.01
C LEU A 146 -9.30 11.85 -3.51
N VAL A 147 -9.66 12.92 -2.79
CA VAL A 147 -10.98 13.04 -2.15
C VAL A 147 -12.12 13.06 -3.18
N ASP A 148 -11.96 13.77 -4.29
CA ASP A 148 -13.00 13.90 -5.33
C ASP A 148 -13.38 12.57 -6.00
N ARG A 149 -12.49 11.57 -5.88
CA ARG A 149 -12.69 10.24 -6.45
C ARG A 149 -13.24 9.24 -5.44
N LEU A 150 -13.26 9.54 -4.15
CA LEU A 150 -13.64 8.58 -3.12
C LEU A 150 -15.07 8.82 -2.62
N LEU A 151 -15.93 7.82 -2.81
CA LEU A 151 -17.24 7.77 -2.16
C LEU A 151 -17.16 6.87 -0.92
N LEU A 152 -17.18 7.47 0.27
CA LEU A 152 -16.87 6.82 1.54
C LEU A 152 -18.08 6.80 2.51
N PRO A 153 -19.17 6.06 2.20
CA PRO A 153 -20.42 6.13 2.97
C PRO A 153 -20.30 5.58 4.40
N ALA A 154 -19.27 4.78 4.70
CA ALA A 154 -19.04 4.18 6.01
C ALA A 154 -17.90 4.83 6.81
N LEU A 155 -17.36 5.96 6.35
CA LEU A 155 -16.22 6.63 6.99
C LEU A 155 -16.60 7.09 8.39
N ARG A 156 -15.71 6.81 9.35
CA ARG A 156 -15.86 7.22 10.75
C ARG A 156 -14.69 8.08 11.21
N TYR A 157 -13.51 7.85 10.66
CA TYR A 157 -12.27 8.53 11.05
C TYR A 157 -11.47 8.92 9.82
N LEU A 158 -11.10 10.21 9.77
CA LEU A 158 -10.23 10.83 8.78
C LEU A 158 -9.10 11.51 9.55
N CYS A 159 -7.86 11.08 9.30
CA CYS A 159 -6.66 11.57 9.98
C CYS A 159 -5.61 12.07 8.99
#